data_AF-K2IFN8-F1
#
_entry.id   AF-K2IFN8-F1
#
_cell.length_a   1.000
_cell.length_b   1.000
_cell.length_c   1.000
_cell.angle_alpha   90.00
_cell.angle_beta   90.00
_cell.angle_gamma   90.00
#
_symmetry.space_group_name_H-M   'P 1'
#
loop_
_entity.id
_entity.type
_entity.pdbx_description
1 polymer ?
#
loop_
_entity_poly.entity_id
_entity_poly.type
_entity_poly.pdbx_seq_one_letter_code
_entity_poly.pdbx_strand_id
1 'polypeptide(L)'
;MAECEICGADAALVDVTVAPKTEVAHLCETCAGGIKGEAVPEGHWQALTTSMWSESDAVKVLSWRLLNRYKSEAWASDALEMLYLEPEVEDWAKAAGPEVIHRDSLGAVLSSGDTVVLIKDLPVKGGGFTAKRGTAVRGISLVPDNAGHIEGRVEGQRIVILTEFVKKR
;
A
#
# COMPACT_ATOMS: atom_id res chain seq x y z
N MET A 1 29.34 0.30 -1.45
CA MET A 1 27.95 -0.04 -1.09
C MET A 1 27.30 -0.59 -2.37
N ALA A 2 26.08 -1.10 -2.33
CA ALA A 2 25.42 -1.71 -3.49
C ALA A 2 24.23 -0.85 -3.92
N GLU A 3 23.90 -0.87 -5.20
CA GLU A 3 22.80 -0.08 -5.74
C GLU A 3 21.45 -0.74 -5.45
N CYS A 4 20.49 0.07 -4.98
CA CYS A 4 19.11 -0.36 -4.79
C CYS A 4 18.49 -0.78 -6.14
N GLU A 5 17.93 -1.99 -6.21
CA GLU A 5 17.40 -2.54 -7.47
C GLU A 5 16.15 -1.81 -8.01
N ILE A 6 15.53 -0.94 -7.21
CA ILE A 6 14.37 -0.11 -7.63
C ILE A 6 14.78 1.33 -7.96
N CYS A 7 15.47 2.02 -7.05
CA CYS A 7 15.76 3.45 -7.22
C CYS A 7 17.19 3.76 -7.68
N GLY A 8 18.07 2.77 -7.76
CA GLY A 8 19.48 2.94 -8.16
C GLY A 8 20.36 3.68 -7.14
N ALA A 9 19.85 3.99 -5.95
CA ALA A 9 20.62 4.68 -4.92
C ALA A 9 21.73 3.78 -4.34
N ASP A 10 22.94 4.31 -4.20
CA ASP A 10 24.04 3.65 -3.47
C ASP A 10 23.81 3.80 -1.95
N ALA A 11 23.34 2.72 -1.32
CA ALA A 11 22.90 2.74 0.08
C ALA A 11 23.07 1.36 0.76
N ALA A 12 22.78 1.29 2.06
CA ALA A 12 22.57 0.02 2.73
C ALA A 12 21.28 -0.63 2.19
N LEU A 13 21.37 -1.92 1.84
CA LEU A 13 20.27 -2.68 1.26
C LEU A 13 19.68 -3.64 2.28
N VAL A 14 18.37 -3.88 2.14
CA VAL A 14 17.61 -4.88 2.87
C VAL A 14 16.96 -5.85 1.89
N ASP A 15 16.89 -7.11 2.31
CA ASP A 15 16.26 -8.18 1.54
C ASP A 15 14.74 -8.09 1.68
N VAL A 16 14.05 -7.93 0.54
CA VAL A 16 12.60 -7.93 0.45
C VAL A 16 12.14 -9.15 -0.33
N THR A 17 11.55 -10.12 0.37
CA THR A 17 10.94 -11.30 -0.26
C THR A 17 9.66 -10.93 -1.00
N VAL A 18 9.56 -11.35 -2.26
CA VAL A 18 8.44 -11.01 -3.14
C VAL A 18 7.43 -12.15 -3.19
N ALA A 19 6.43 -12.09 -2.30
CA ALA A 19 5.39 -13.10 -2.20
C ALA A 19 4.60 -13.27 -3.52
N PRO A 20 4.00 -14.46 -3.78
CA PRO A 20 4.09 -15.71 -2.99
C PRO A 20 5.36 -16.54 -3.17
N LYS A 21 6.25 -16.19 -4.11
CA LYS A 21 7.56 -16.85 -4.27
C LYS A 21 8.53 -16.37 -3.17
N THR A 22 9.69 -17.03 -3.09
CA THR A 22 10.75 -16.74 -2.11
C THR A 22 11.90 -15.90 -2.68
N GLU A 23 11.75 -15.42 -3.91
CA GLU A 23 12.74 -14.55 -4.54
C GLU A 23 12.83 -13.21 -3.81
N VAL A 24 14.01 -12.59 -3.85
CA VAL A 24 14.36 -11.43 -3.04
C VAL A 24 14.79 -10.27 -3.95
N ALA A 25 14.31 -9.08 -3.64
CA ALA A 25 14.85 -7.81 -4.15
C ALA A 25 15.64 -7.10 -3.04
N HIS A 26 16.73 -6.44 -3.41
CA HIS A 26 17.70 -5.79 -2.53
C HIS A 26 17.46 -4.29 -2.60
N LEU A 27 16.78 -3.77 -1.60
CA LEU A 27 16.21 -2.42 -1.63
C LEU A 27 16.81 -1.54 -0.56
N CYS A 28 16.96 -0.24 -0.82
CA CYS A 28 17.24 0.71 0.25
C CYS A 28 16.01 0.84 1.18
N GLU A 29 16.23 1.35 2.40
CA GLU A 29 15.16 1.52 3.40
C GLU A 29 13.96 2.33 2.87
N THR A 30 14.20 3.39 2.09
CA THR A 30 13.14 4.21 1.49
C THR A 30 12.24 3.39 0.57
N CYS A 31 12.82 2.56 -0.31
CA CYS A 31 12.04 1.70 -1.19
C CYS A 31 11.32 0.60 -0.39
N ALA A 32 12.00 -0.03 0.58
CA ALA A 32 11.46 -1.11 1.40
C ALA A 32 10.32 -0.66 2.34
N GLY A 33 10.37 0.57 2.85
CA GLY A 33 9.26 1.19 3.55
C GLY A 33 8.15 1.64 2.59
N GLY A 34 8.54 2.25 1.46
CA GLY A 34 7.61 2.75 0.46
C GLY A 34 6.72 1.65 -0.16
N ILE A 35 7.24 0.45 -0.40
CA ILE A 35 6.42 -0.68 -0.86
C ILE A 35 5.32 -1.04 0.13
N LYS A 36 5.58 -0.89 1.45
CA LYS A 36 4.62 -1.09 2.55
C LYS A 36 3.71 0.11 2.78
N GLY A 37 3.91 1.19 2.02
CA GLY A 37 3.12 2.42 2.10
C GLY A 37 3.73 3.51 2.97
N GLU A 38 4.98 3.43 3.38
CA GLU A 38 5.61 4.58 4.03
C GLU A 38 5.76 5.75 3.03
N ALA A 39 5.86 6.97 3.56
CA ALA A 39 6.06 8.15 2.73
C ALA A 39 7.46 8.10 2.09
N VAL A 40 7.52 8.39 0.79
CA VAL A 40 8.76 8.51 0.04
C VAL A 40 8.90 9.93 -0.51
N PRO A 41 10.12 10.36 -0.89
CA PRO A 41 10.31 11.66 -1.54
C PRO A 41 9.43 11.83 -2.79
N GLU A 42 9.06 13.07 -3.09
CA GLU A 42 8.30 13.40 -4.29
C GLU A 42 9.04 12.91 -5.54
N GLY A 43 8.30 12.32 -6.49
CA GLY A 43 8.86 11.78 -7.72
C GLY A 43 9.69 10.50 -7.55
N HIS A 44 9.90 9.98 -6.34
CA HIS A 44 10.75 8.81 -6.11
C HIS A 44 10.35 7.59 -6.95
N TRP A 45 9.06 7.35 -7.13
CA TRP A 45 8.55 6.21 -7.92
C TRP A 45 8.69 6.36 -9.43
N GLN A 46 9.14 7.50 -9.95
CA GLN A 46 9.49 7.61 -11.37
C GLN A 46 10.66 6.68 -11.73
N ALA A 47 11.49 6.28 -10.76
CA ALA A 47 12.53 5.27 -10.93
C ALA A 47 12.00 3.92 -11.45
N LEU A 48 10.71 3.62 -11.23
CA LEU A 48 10.05 2.41 -11.73
C LEU A 48 10.06 2.28 -13.25
N THR A 49 10.11 3.42 -13.97
CA THR A 49 10.25 3.45 -15.44
C THR A 49 11.56 2.81 -15.91
N THR A 50 12.56 2.72 -15.03
CA THR A 50 13.84 2.04 -15.28
C THR A 50 13.84 0.64 -14.67
N SER A 51 13.46 0.49 -13.40
CA SER A 51 13.53 -0.82 -12.70
C SER A 51 12.58 -1.88 -13.27
N MET A 52 11.50 -1.47 -13.95
CA MET A 52 10.60 -2.42 -14.61
C MET A 52 11.26 -3.24 -15.72
N TRP A 53 12.44 -2.83 -16.19
CA TRP A 53 13.25 -3.53 -17.19
C TRP A 53 14.41 -4.34 -16.61
N SER A 54 14.43 -4.52 -15.28
CA SER A 54 15.47 -5.32 -14.60
C SER A 54 15.49 -6.77 -15.09
N GLU A 55 16.66 -7.41 -15.06
CA GLU A 55 16.81 -8.85 -15.31
C GLU A 55 16.23 -9.70 -14.16
N SER A 56 16.02 -9.10 -12.98
CA SER A 56 15.44 -9.76 -11.81
C SER A 56 13.92 -9.78 -11.89
N ASP A 57 13.32 -10.97 -11.96
CA ASP A 57 11.86 -11.12 -12.00
C ASP A 57 11.20 -10.60 -10.72
N ALA A 58 11.85 -10.73 -9.56
CA ALA A 58 11.40 -10.11 -8.30
C ALA A 58 11.25 -8.59 -8.43
N VAL A 59 12.20 -7.93 -9.10
CA VAL A 59 12.19 -6.48 -9.32
C VAL A 59 11.14 -6.08 -10.36
N LYS A 60 11.00 -6.86 -11.45
CA LYS A 60 9.92 -6.67 -12.42
C LYS A 60 8.53 -6.74 -11.76
N VAL A 61 8.32 -7.76 -10.93
CA VAL A 61 7.06 -7.97 -10.19
C VAL A 61 6.76 -6.82 -9.23
N LEU A 62 7.75 -6.40 -8.42
CA LEU A 62 7.58 -5.26 -7.53
C LEU A 62 7.28 -3.97 -8.31
N SER A 63 7.98 -3.75 -9.42
CA SER A 63 7.79 -2.58 -10.26
C SER A 63 6.38 -2.55 -10.86
N TRP A 64 5.90 -3.68 -11.41
CA TRP A 64 4.55 -3.81 -11.93
C TRP A 64 3.48 -3.54 -10.86
N ARG A 65 3.65 -4.09 -9.65
CA ARG A 65 2.70 -3.90 -8.53
C ARG A 65 2.64 -2.45 -8.08
N LEU A 66 3.80 -1.79 -7.96
CA LEU A 66 3.88 -0.38 -7.61
C LEU A 66 3.32 0.52 -8.71
N LEU A 67 3.61 0.26 -9.98
CA LEU A 67 3.02 1.00 -11.09
C LEU A 67 1.49 0.90 -11.09
N ASN A 68 0.94 -0.30 -10.84
CA ASN A 68 -0.51 -0.49 -10.71
C ASN A 68 -1.12 0.28 -9.53
N ARG A 69 -0.37 0.47 -8.45
CA ARG A 69 -0.79 1.29 -7.29
C ARG A 69 -0.97 2.75 -7.68
N TYR A 70 -0.18 3.26 -8.63
CA TYR A 70 -0.22 4.64 -9.11
C TYR A 70 -0.87 4.77 -10.50
N LYS A 71 -1.60 3.76 -10.99
CA LYS A 71 -2.15 3.72 -12.36
C LYS A 71 -3.02 4.92 -12.78
N SER A 72 -3.52 5.71 -11.84
CA SER A 72 -4.27 6.95 -12.13
C SER A 72 -3.36 8.11 -12.55
N GLU A 73 -2.07 8.03 -12.24
CA GLU A 73 -1.05 8.98 -12.64
C GLU A 73 -0.58 8.66 -14.06
N ALA A 74 -0.44 9.70 -14.91
CA ALA A 74 -0.06 9.53 -16.31
C ALA A 74 1.27 8.76 -16.46
N TRP A 75 2.30 9.14 -15.70
CA TRP A 75 3.62 8.51 -15.76
C TRP A 75 3.60 7.00 -15.46
N ALA A 76 2.68 6.54 -14.61
CA ALA A 76 2.57 5.14 -14.23
C ALA A 76 1.73 4.36 -15.26
N SER A 77 0.66 4.97 -15.78
CA SER A 77 -0.15 4.40 -16.85
C SER A 77 0.68 4.19 -18.12
N ASP A 78 1.43 5.21 -18.55
CA ASP A 78 2.29 5.15 -19.73
C ASP A 78 3.35 4.05 -19.61
N ALA A 79 3.95 3.91 -18.41
CA ALA A 79 4.91 2.85 -18.13
C ALA A 79 4.27 1.46 -18.21
N LEU A 80 3.06 1.27 -17.66
CA LEU A 80 2.33 0.00 -17.73
C LEU A 80 1.96 -0.39 -19.17
N GLU A 81 1.66 0.57 -20.04
CA GLU A 81 1.35 0.31 -21.45
C GLU A 81 2.56 -0.21 -22.23
N MET A 82 3.77 0.24 -21.86
CA MET A 82 5.02 -0.20 -22.49
C MET A 82 5.57 -1.49 -21.88
N LEU A 83 5.23 -1.78 -20.62
CA LEU A 83 5.77 -2.92 -19.88
C LEU A 83 5.27 -4.25 -20.46
N TYR A 84 6.20 -5.08 -20.91
CA TYR A 84 5.94 -6.48 -21.24
C TYR A 84 6.56 -7.37 -20.17
N LEU A 85 5.75 -8.30 -19.63
CA LEU A 85 6.21 -9.35 -18.73
C LEU A 85 5.98 -10.70 -19.38
N GLU A 86 6.88 -11.64 -19.16
CA GLU A 86 6.65 -13.02 -19.50
C GLU A 86 5.42 -13.56 -18.73
N PRO A 87 4.59 -14.44 -19.33
CA PRO A 87 3.32 -14.86 -18.73
C PRO A 87 3.43 -15.37 -17.29
N GLU A 88 4.49 -16.14 -16.97
CA GLU A 88 4.72 -16.63 -15.60
C GLU A 88 5.02 -15.49 -14.61
N VAL A 89 5.78 -14.49 -15.05
CA VAL A 89 6.13 -13.32 -14.23
C VAL A 89 4.90 -12.43 -14.03
N GLU A 90 4.07 -12.26 -15.07
CA GLU A 90 2.81 -11.53 -14.98
C GLU A 90 1.82 -12.21 -14.02
N ASP A 91 1.67 -13.54 -14.11
CA ASP A 91 0.82 -14.32 -13.20
C ASP A 91 1.30 -14.20 -11.76
N TRP A 92 2.62 -14.25 -11.55
CA TRP A 92 3.22 -13.99 -10.24
C TRP A 92 2.92 -12.56 -9.75
N ALA A 93 3.04 -11.56 -10.62
CA ALA A 93 2.73 -10.18 -10.28
C ALA A 93 1.28 -10.02 -9.80
N LYS A 94 0.34 -10.67 -10.49
CA LYS A 94 -1.10 -10.67 -10.18
C LYS A 94 -1.46 -11.50 -8.95
N ALA A 95 -0.69 -12.55 -8.61
CA ALA A 95 -1.04 -13.51 -7.56
C ALA A 95 -1.21 -12.91 -6.15
N ALA A 96 -0.49 -11.83 -5.82
CA ALA A 96 -0.67 -11.12 -4.55
C ALA A 96 -1.61 -9.90 -4.66
N GLY A 97 -2.04 -9.54 -5.87
CA GLY A 97 -2.75 -8.29 -6.19
C GLY A 97 -1.91 -7.03 -5.90
N PRO A 98 -2.31 -5.85 -6.44
CA PRO A 98 -1.77 -4.59 -5.95
C PRO A 98 -2.25 -4.38 -4.50
N GLU A 99 -1.29 -4.27 -3.57
CA GLU A 99 -1.60 -4.10 -2.16
C GLU A 99 -2.35 -2.79 -1.91
N VAL A 100 -3.58 -2.88 -1.40
CA VAL A 100 -4.44 -1.73 -1.08
C VAL A 100 -3.98 -1.14 0.26
N ILE A 101 -3.22 -0.05 0.18
CA ILE A 101 -2.73 0.66 1.36
C ILE A 101 -3.81 1.58 1.90
N HIS A 102 -4.19 1.34 3.15
CA HIS A 102 -5.15 2.16 3.87
C HIS A 102 -4.39 3.24 4.64
N ARG A 103 -4.84 4.49 4.52
CA ARG A 103 -4.26 5.63 5.24
C ARG A 103 -5.33 6.37 6.01
N ASP A 104 -4.99 6.78 7.22
CA ASP A 104 -5.83 7.65 8.03
C ASP A 104 -5.86 9.10 7.50
N SER A 105 -6.61 9.99 8.15
CA SER A 105 -6.73 11.40 7.76
C SER A 105 -5.43 12.21 7.80
N LEU A 106 -4.39 11.69 8.45
CA LEU A 106 -3.07 12.32 8.57
C LEU A 106 -2.00 11.63 7.69
N GLY A 107 -2.39 10.65 6.88
CA GLY A 107 -1.50 9.91 5.98
C GLY A 107 -0.79 8.72 6.61
N ALA A 108 -1.05 8.39 7.87
CA ALA A 108 -0.46 7.24 8.54
C ALA A 108 -1.05 5.94 7.99
N VAL A 109 -0.19 4.97 7.69
CA VAL A 109 -0.60 3.64 7.21
C VAL A 109 -1.31 2.87 8.32
N LEU A 110 -2.48 2.33 7.96
CA LEU A 110 -3.30 1.48 8.81
C LEU A 110 -3.00 0.01 8.53
N SER A 111 -2.95 -0.78 9.60
CA SER A 111 -2.78 -2.22 9.56
C SER A 111 -3.96 -2.91 10.25
N SER A 112 -4.26 -4.15 9.84
CA SER A 112 -5.26 -4.96 10.54
C SER A 112 -4.84 -5.14 12.00
N GLY A 113 -5.79 -4.95 12.93
CA GLY A 113 -5.55 -4.97 14.37
C GLY A 113 -5.26 -3.60 15.00
N ASP A 114 -5.02 -2.55 14.20
CA ASP A 114 -4.77 -1.21 14.73
C ASP A 114 -5.95 -0.66 15.55
N THR A 115 -5.64 0.33 16.39
CA THR A 115 -6.66 1.17 17.03
C THR A 115 -6.67 2.54 16.39
N VAL A 116 -7.85 2.99 15.96
CA VAL A 116 -8.06 4.33 15.40
C VAL A 116 -9.05 5.12 16.25
N VAL A 117 -9.05 6.44 16.07
CA VAL A 117 -9.95 7.37 16.78
C VAL A 117 -10.73 8.17 15.75
N LEU A 118 -12.04 8.29 15.94
CA LEU A 118 -12.89 9.11 15.07
C LEU A 118 -12.55 10.60 15.24
N ILE A 119 -12.34 11.30 14.13
CA ILE A 119 -12.06 12.75 14.15
C ILE A 119 -13.31 13.61 13.93
N LYS A 120 -14.44 12.97 13.58
CA LYS A 120 -15.76 13.58 13.37
C LYS A 120 -16.88 12.70 13.96
N ASP A 121 -18.05 13.28 14.16
CA ASP A 121 -19.26 12.55 14.52
C ASP A 121 -19.79 11.81 13.28
N LEU A 122 -20.00 10.49 13.39
CA LEU A 122 -20.45 9.65 12.29
C LEU A 122 -21.80 9.01 12.61
N PRO A 123 -22.88 9.33 11.86
CA PRO A 123 -24.16 8.64 12.03
C PRO A 123 -24.05 7.21 11.51
N VAL A 124 -24.33 6.23 12.36
CA VAL A 124 -24.22 4.81 12.00
C VAL A 124 -25.52 4.37 11.32
N LYS A 125 -25.43 4.13 10.01
CA LYS A 125 -26.55 3.56 9.24
C LYS A 125 -26.91 2.18 9.82
N GLY A 126 -28.18 1.99 10.16
CA GLY A 126 -28.70 0.75 10.73
C GLY A 126 -28.43 0.54 12.23
N GLY A 127 -27.62 1.39 12.88
CA GLY A 127 -27.40 1.33 14.34
C GLY A 127 -28.33 2.23 15.15
N GLY A 128 -28.88 3.29 14.55
CA GLY A 128 -29.76 4.23 15.26
C GLY A 128 -29.03 5.16 16.24
N PHE A 129 -27.69 5.12 16.27
CA PHE A 129 -26.85 5.98 17.09
C PHE A 129 -25.81 6.73 16.25
N THR A 130 -25.17 7.71 16.86
CA THR A 130 -24.06 8.46 16.25
C THR A 130 -22.77 8.15 17.02
N ALA A 131 -21.79 7.59 16.33
CA ALA A 131 -20.46 7.40 16.89
C ALA A 131 -19.79 8.78 17.02
N LYS A 132 -19.52 9.21 18.25
CA LYS A 132 -19.01 10.55 18.53
C LYS A 132 -17.54 10.70 18.18
N ARG A 133 -17.13 11.90 17.82
CA ARG A 133 -15.72 12.29 17.73
C ARG A 133 -14.99 11.90 19.02
N GLY A 134 -13.79 11.35 18.88
CA GLY A 134 -12.99 10.84 20.00
C GLY A 134 -13.26 9.39 20.36
N THR A 135 -14.31 8.76 19.80
CA THR A 135 -14.56 7.32 19.99
C THR A 135 -13.38 6.51 19.44
N ALA A 136 -12.82 5.64 20.27
CA ALA A 136 -11.76 4.72 19.88
C ALA A 136 -12.36 3.43 19.29
N VAL A 137 -11.92 3.09 18.09
CA VAL A 137 -12.27 1.86 17.37
C VAL A 137 -11.05 0.95 17.40
N ARG A 138 -11.12 -0.13 18.18
CA ARG A 138 -10.01 -1.07 18.39
C ARG A 138 -10.12 -2.28 17.47
N GLY A 139 -8.98 -2.79 17.02
CA GLY A 139 -8.92 -4.02 16.24
C GLY A 139 -9.58 -3.85 14.87
N ILE A 140 -9.23 -2.78 14.14
CA ILE A 140 -9.79 -2.54 12.82
C ILE A 140 -9.39 -3.64 11.84
N SER A 141 -10.21 -3.87 10.81
CA SER A 141 -9.88 -4.72 9.67
C SER A 141 -9.83 -3.85 8.41
N LEU A 142 -8.88 -4.16 7.52
CA LEU A 142 -8.74 -3.45 6.25
C LEU A 142 -9.68 -4.03 5.21
N VAL A 143 -10.24 -3.19 4.34
CA VAL A 143 -11.12 -3.64 3.25
C VAL A 143 -10.25 -3.96 2.02
N PRO A 144 -10.18 -5.23 1.57
CA PRO A 144 -9.18 -5.66 0.59
C PRO A 144 -9.21 -4.91 -0.76
N ASP A 145 -10.38 -4.40 -1.14
CA ASP A 145 -10.66 -3.79 -2.44
C ASP A 145 -10.90 -2.27 -2.37
N ASN A 146 -10.80 -1.65 -1.18
CA ASN A 146 -11.06 -0.22 -1.03
C ASN A 146 -10.21 0.45 0.05
N ALA A 147 -9.17 1.18 -0.38
CA ALA A 147 -8.24 1.90 0.49
C ALA A 147 -8.90 2.95 1.38
N GLY A 148 -10.07 3.46 0.98
CA GLY A 148 -10.84 4.46 1.72
C GLY A 148 -11.73 3.86 2.80
N HIS A 149 -11.84 2.53 2.90
CA HIS A 149 -12.73 1.87 3.86
C HIS A 149 -11.96 0.98 4.83
N ILE A 150 -12.31 1.07 6.10
CA ILE A 150 -11.92 0.10 7.13
C ILE A 150 -13.16 -0.36 7.85
N GLU A 151 -13.07 -1.52 8.47
CA GLU A 151 -14.11 -2.04 9.33
C GLU A 151 -13.67 -2.02 10.78
N GLY A 152 -14.62 -1.74 11.67
CA GLY A 152 -14.37 -1.78 13.10
C GLY A 152 -15.65 -2.00 13.89
N ARG A 153 -15.51 -2.07 15.22
CA ARG A 153 -16.65 -2.22 16.13
C ARG A 153 -16.81 -0.98 17.00
N VAL A 154 -18.04 -0.47 17.05
CA VAL A 154 -18.48 0.59 17.96
C VAL A 154 -19.75 0.11 18.64
N GLU A 155 -19.80 0.17 19.98
CA GLU A 155 -20.94 -0.31 20.79
C GLU A 155 -21.39 -1.76 20.44
N GLY A 156 -20.44 -2.63 20.09
CA GLY A 156 -20.70 -4.03 19.73
C GLY A 156 -21.17 -4.26 18.29
N GLN A 157 -21.48 -3.20 17.54
CA GLN A 157 -21.88 -3.30 16.13
C GLN A 157 -20.68 -3.14 15.19
N ARG A 158 -20.59 -4.00 14.16
CA ARG A 158 -19.60 -3.85 13.07
C ARG A 158 -20.07 -2.75 12.12
N ILE A 159 -19.19 -1.80 11.83
CA ILE A 159 -19.44 -0.67 10.94
C ILE A 159 -18.29 -0.51 9.94
N VAL A 160 -18.60 -0.01 8.75
CA VAL A 160 -17.62 0.45 7.77
C VAL A 160 -17.37 1.93 8.01
N ILE A 161 -16.11 2.33 8.07
CA ILE A 161 -15.67 3.68 8.39
C ILE A 161 -14.76 4.16 7.24
N LEU A 162 -15.00 5.39 6.79
CA LEU A 162 -14.12 6.05 5.84
C LEU A 162 -12.81 6.44 6.53
N THR A 163 -11.67 6.08 5.93
CA THR A 163 -10.36 6.30 6.55
C THR A 163 -10.00 7.79 6.69
N GLU A 164 -10.58 8.66 5.86
CA GLU A 164 -10.46 10.13 5.99
C GLU A 164 -11.08 10.69 7.29
N PHE A 165 -11.88 9.91 8.02
CA PHE A 165 -12.52 10.32 9.28
C PHE A 165 -11.90 9.67 10.52
N VAL A 166 -10.78 8.98 10.37
CA VAL A 166 -10.07 8.36 11.49
C VAL A 166 -8.65 8.85 11.57
N LYS A 167 -8.10 8.77 12.78
CA LYS A 167 -6.67 8.96 13.06
C LYS A 167 -6.14 7.72 13.79
N LYS A 168 -5.00 7.18 13.36
CA LYS A 168 -4.30 6.10 14.07
C LYS A 168 -3.88 6.59 15.46
N ARG A 169 -4.18 5.77 16.47
CA ARG A 169 -3.89 6.09 17.87
C ARG A 169 -2.42 5.93 18.21
#